data_AF-A0A355T998-F1
#
_entry.id   AF-A0A355T998-F1
#
_cell.length_a   1.000
_cell.length_b   1.000
_cell.length_c   1.000
_cell.angle_alpha   90.00
_cell.angle_beta   90.00
_cell.angle_gamma   90.00
#
_symmetry.space_group_name_H-M   'P 1'
#
loop_
_entity.id
_entity.type
_entity.pdbx_description
1 polymer ?
#
loop_
_entity_poly.entity_id
_entity_poly.type
_entity_poly.pdbx_seq_one_letter_code
_entity_poly.pdbx_strand_id
1 'polypeptide(L)'
;MTEVEVIEICREAILVMLRIVGPVLLVGLTVGVLISLVQTMTQIQEMTLTFIPKVVLVFAVTIWLLPFMMSILGGFTKTLTDRIVIIGMTN
;
A
#
# COMPACT_ATOMS: atom_id res chain seq x y z
N MET A 1 8.47 14.47 24.80
CA MET A 1 8.22 13.15 24.17
C MET A 1 8.59 12.08 25.16
N THR A 2 7.62 11.26 25.56
CA THR A 2 7.90 10.09 26.42
C THR A 2 8.18 8.86 25.55
N GLU A 3 8.86 7.85 26.10
CA GLU A 3 9.12 6.58 25.38
C GLU A 3 7.81 5.90 24.92
N VAL A 4 6.75 6.02 25.70
CA VAL A 4 5.41 5.50 25.40
C VAL A 4 4.83 6.16 24.15
N GLU A 5 5.03 7.48 24.00
CA GLU A 5 4.54 8.27 22.88
C GLU A 5 5.20 7.85 21.55
N VAL A 6 6.50 7.53 21.59
CA VAL A 6 7.24 7.04 20.43
C VAL A 6 6.72 5.67 19.99
N ILE A 7 6.47 4.77 20.95
CA ILE A 7 5.93 3.44 20.66
C ILE A 7 4.52 3.54 20.03
N GLU A 8 3.70 4.47 20.51
CA GLU A 8 2.36 4.70 19.98
C GLU A 8 2.40 5.20 18.52
N ILE A 9 3.28 6.15 18.20
CA ILE A 9 3.49 6.63 16.83
C ILE A 9 3.96 5.49 15.92
N CYS A 10 4.91 4.66 16.37
CA CYS A 10 5.37 3.50 15.60
C CYS A 10 4.24 2.51 15.32
N ARG A 11 3.38 2.23 16.31
CA ARG A 11 2.22 1.36 16.14
C ARG A 11 1.23 1.94 15.12
N GLU A 12 0.95 3.23 15.21
CA GLU A 12 0.05 3.93 14.28
C GLU A 12 0.61 3.91 12.85
N ALA A 13 1.91 4.13 12.68
CA ALA A 13 2.60 4.05 11.40
C ALA A 13 2.47 2.66 10.75
N ILE A 14 2.65 1.59 11.53
CA ILE A 14 2.49 0.21 11.05
C ILE A 14 1.04 -0.04 10.61
N LEU A 15 0.05 0.43 11.37
CA LEU A 15 -1.36 0.28 11.01
C LEU A 15 -1.72 1.05 9.72
N VAL A 16 -1.16 2.25 9.55
CA VAL A 16 -1.31 3.06 8.32
C VAL A 16 -0.68 2.33 7.14
N MET A 17 0.54 1.81 7.29
CA MET A 17 1.21 1.03 6.26
C MET A 17 0.37 -0.19 5.85
N LEU A 18 -0.16 -0.93 6.83
CA LEU A 18 -0.99 -2.10 6.58
C LEU A 18 -2.28 -1.76 5.81
N ARG A 19 -2.92 -0.63 6.15
CA ARG A 19 -4.12 -0.14 5.44
C ARG A 19 -3.84 0.28 4.00
N ILE A 20 -2.67 0.87 3.75
CA ILE A 20 -2.24 1.29 2.41
C ILE A 20 -1.93 0.06 1.55
N VAL A 21 -1.16 -0.89 2.10
CA VAL A 21 -0.64 -2.04 1.34
C VAL A 21 -1.69 -3.16 1.21
N GLY A 22 -2.60 -3.30 2.16
CA GLY A 22 -3.66 -4.31 2.18
C GLY A 22 -4.45 -4.46 0.87
N PRO A 23 -5.12 -3.40 0.35
CA PRO A 23 -5.89 -3.50 -0.88
C PRO A 23 -5.01 -3.77 -2.12
N VAL A 24 -3.81 -3.20 -2.17
CA VAL A 24 -2.87 -3.41 -3.28
C VAL A 24 -2.43 -4.88 -3.34
N LEU A 25 -2.09 -5.49 -2.20
CA LEU A 25 -1.71 -6.89 -2.11
C LEU A 25 -2.86 -7.82 -2.50
N LEU A 26 -4.08 -7.53 -2.04
CA LEU A 26 -5.25 -8.36 -2.32
C LEU A 26 -5.52 -8.40 -3.83
N VAL A 27 -5.53 -7.23 -4.49
CA VAL A 27 -5.74 -7.18 -5.93
C VAL A 27 -4.56 -7.81 -6.70
N GLY A 28 -3.32 -7.55 -6.29
CA GLY A 28 -2.14 -8.17 -6.89
C GLY A 28 -2.17 -9.71 -6.80
N LEU A 29 -2.64 -10.24 -5.68
CA LEU A 29 -2.81 -11.67 -5.47
C LEU A 29 -3.91 -12.24 -6.36
N THR A 30 -5.09 -11.61 -6.41
CA THR A 30 -6.20 -12.05 -7.27
C THR A 30 -5.79 -12.06 -8.75
N VAL A 31 -5.20 -10.96 -9.23
CA VAL A 31 -4.73 -10.85 -10.63
C VAL A 31 -3.63 -11.88 -10.91
N GLY A 32 -2.66 -12.03 -10.00
CA GLY A 32 -1.58 -12.99 -10.13
C GLY A 32 -2.07 -14.43 -10.26
N VAL A 33 -3.04 -14.82 -9.42
CA VAL A 33 -3.66 -16.15 -9.44
C VAL A 33 -4.43 -16.36 -10.74
N LEU A 34 -5.27 -15.41 -11.16
CA LEU A 34 -6.04 -15.50 -12.40
C LEU A 34 -5.14 -15.67 -13.63
N ILE A 35 -4.06 -14.89 -13.72
CA ILE A 35 -3.11 -15.00 -14.84
C ILE A 35 -2.37 -16.34 -14.80
N SER A 36 -1.93 -16.81 -13.63
CA SER A 36 -1.27 -18.11 -13.53
C SER A 36 -2.18 -19.26 -13.95
N LEU A 37 -3.47 -19.18 -13.64
CA LEU A 37 -4.47 -20.17 -14.06
C LEU A 37 -4.62 -20.18 -15.58
N VAL A 38 -4.80 -19.00 -16.20
CA VAL A 38 -4.91 -18.91 -17.67
C VAL A 38 -3.64 -19.41 -18.34
N GLN A 39 -2.47 -19.02 -17.83
CA GLN A 39 -1.17 -19.48 -18.34
C GLN A 39 -1.04 -21.01 -18.32
N THR A 40 -1.45 -21.65 -17.23
CA THR A 40 -1.42 -23.12 -17.11
C THR A 40 -2.44 -23.79 -18.02
N MET A 41 -3.66 -23.26 -18.12
CA MET A 41 -4.74 -23.86 -18.93
C MET A 41 -4.48 -23.78 -20.44
N THR A 42 -3.88 -22.69 -20.93
CA THR A 42 -3.60 -22.51 -22.37
C THR A 42 -2.22 -23.06 -22.79
N GLN A 43 -1.45 -23.61 -21.86
CA GLN A 43 -0.09 -24.12 -22.09
C GLN A 43 0.90 -23.08 -22.68
N ILE A 44 0.60 -21.79 -22.58
CA ILE A 44 1.49 -20.73 -23.08
C ILE A 44 2.58 -20.49 -22.03
N GLN A 45 3.78 -21.03 -22.26
CA GLN A 45 4.93 -20.88 -21.36
C GLN A 45 5.91 -19.78 -21.76
N GLU A 46 5.54 -18.95 -22.74
CA GLU A 46 6.35 -17.79 -23.16
C GLU A 46 6.35 -16.73 -22.06
N MET A 47 7.48 -16.59 -21.36
CA MET A 47 7.62 -15.68 -20.21
C MET A 47 7.26 -14.22 -20.55
N THR A 48 7.49 -13.76 -21.77
CA THR A 48 7.20 -12.38 -22.18
C THR A 48 5.69 -12.12 -22.31
N LEU A 49 4.92 -13.07 -22.85
CA LEU A 49 3.49 -12.90 -23.12
C LEU A 49 2.65 -12.91 -21.84
N THR A 50 3.09 -13.64 -20.81
CA THR A 50 2.38 -13.76 -19.53
C THR A 50 2.78 -12.65 -18.55
N PHE A 51 3.99 -12.10 -18.70
CA PHE A 51 4.50 -11.02 -17.86
C PHE A 51 3.85 -9.67 -18.17
N ILE A 52 3.68 -9.31 -19.45
CA ILE A 52 3.16 -7.99 -19.85
C ILE A 52 1.74 -7.74 -19.30
N PRO A 53 0.73 -8.62 -19.51
CA PRO A 53 -0.62 -8.40 -18.99
C PRO A 53 -0.63 -8.27 -17.46
N LYS A 54 0.20 -9.06 -16.76
CA LYS A 54 0.32 -9.02 -15.30
C LYS A 54 0.81 -7.67 -14.80
N VAL A 55 1.86 -7.13 -15.42
CA VAL A 55 2.41 -5.82 -15.06
C VAL A 55 1.39 -4.72 -15.33
N VAL A 56 0.76 -4.69 -16.50
CA VAL A 56 -0.21 -3.66 -16.88
C VAL A 56 -1.38 -3.61 -15.90
N LEU A 57 -1.93 -4.77 -15.51
CA LEU A 57 -3.03 -4.84 -14.56
C LEU A 57 -2.64 -4.37 -13.16
N VAL A 58 -1.50 -4.80 -12.63
CA VAL A 58 -1.00 -4.34 -11.33
C VAL A 58 -0.75 -2.83 -11.34
N PHE A 59 -0.20 -2.32 -12.44
CA PHE A 59 0.08 -0.89 -12.60
C PHE A 59 -1.21 -0.07 -12.65
N ALA A 60 -2.21 -0.51 -13.42
CA ALA A 60 -3.51 0.12 -13.52
C ALA A 60 -4.24 0.18 -12.16
N VAL A 61 -4.23 -0.94 -11.43
CA VAL A 61 -4.79 -1.05 -10.08
C VAL A 61 -4.08 -0.11 -9.11
N THR A 62 -2.75 -0.05 -9.16
CA THR A 62 -1.94 0.82 -8.29
C THR A 62 -2.26 2.30 -8.53
N ILE A 63 -2.37 2.71 -9.80
CA ILE A 63 -2.77 4.09 -10.15
C ILE A 63 -4.17 4.38 -9.64
N TRP A 64 -5.10 3.43 -9.75
CA TRP A 64 -6.47 3.59 -9.28
C TRP A 64 -6.58 3.69 -7.75
N LEU A 65 -5.73 2.96 -7.01
CA LEU A 65 -5.64 3.01 -5.55
C LEU A 65 -4.83 4.21 -5.02
N LEU A 66 -4.07 4.89 -5.88
CA LEU A 66 -3.23 6.02 -5.52
C LEU A 66 -3.95 7.13 -4.71
N PRO A 67 -5.13 7.65 -5.11
CA PRO A 67 -5.85 8.65 -4.31
C PRO A 67 -6.23 8.15 -2.92
N PHE A 68 -6.59 6.86 -2.79
CA PHE A 68 -6.90 6.26 -1.50
C PHE A 68 -5.66 6.20 -0.58
N MET A 69 -4.52 5.76 -1.12
CA MET A 69 -3.25 5.73 -0.38
C MET A 69 -2.84 7.14 0.08
N MET A 70 -2.99 8.13 -0.80
CA MET A 70 -2.68 9.53 -0.50
C MET A 70 -3.61 10.11 0.58
N SER A 71 -4.89 9.76 0.60
CA SER A 71 -5.82 10.19 1.65
C SER A 71 -5.41 9.66 3.03
N ILE A 72 -5.00 8.39 3.12
CA ILE A 72 -4.59 7.79 4.39
C ILE A 72 -3.26 8.38 4.86
N LEU A 73 -2.27 8.44 3.96
CA LEU A 73 -0.95 8.96 4.28
C LEU A 73 -1.02 10.45 4.66
N GLY A 74 -1.78 11.25 3.91
CA GLY A 74 -1.99 12.67 4.20
C GLY A 74 -2.67 12.90 5.55
N GLY A 75 -3.62 12.04 5.94
CA GLY A 75 -4.23 12.06 7.27
C GLY A 75 -3.19 11.80 8.38
N PHE A 76 -2.37 10.77 8.21
CA PHE A 76 -1.30 10.44 9.15
C PHE A 76 -0.25 11.57 9.25
N THR A 77 0.15 12.16 8.12
CA THR A 77 1.08 13.30 8.10
C THR A 77 0.53 14.50 8.88
N LYS A 78 -0.77 14.84 8.72
CA LYS A 78 -1.39 15.91 9.51
C LYS A 78 -1.32 15.62 11.00
N THR A 79 -1.69 14.42 11.42
CA THR A 79 -1.61 14.00 12.83
C THR A 79 -0.18 14.16 13.38
N LEU A 80 0.84 13.79 12.60
CA LEU A 80 2.23 13.98 13.01
C LEU A 80 2.62 15.46 13.10
N THR A 81 2.23 16.28 12.13
CA THR A 81 2.51 17.72 12.15
C THR A 81 1.86 18.40 13.35
N ASP A 82 0.60 18.06 13.66
CA ASP A 82 -0.10 18.60 14.83
C ASP A 82 0.62 18.24 16.14
N ARG A 83 1.08 16.98 16.27
CA ARG A 83 1.87 16.54 17.43
C ARG A 83 3.21 17.29 17.55
N ILE A 84 3.90 17.54 16.44
CA ILE A 84 5.16 18.32 16.42
C ILE A 84 4.92 19.76 16.87
N VAL A 85 3.86 20.40 16.37
CA VAL A 85 3.51 21.79 16.74
C VAL A 85 3.19 21.89 18.22
N ILE A 86 2.40 20.95 18.77
CA ILE A 86 2.05 20.92 20.19
C ILE A 86 3.31 20.84 21.07
N ILE A 87 4.25 19.94 20.74
CA ILE A 87 5.51 19.83 21.47
C ILE A 87 6.33 21.13 21.39
N GLY A 88 6.35 21.77 20.22
CA GLY A 88 7.06 23.03 19.99
C GLY A 88 6.43 24.24 20.69
N MET A 89 5.13 24.22 20.99
CA MET A 89 4.46 25.29 21.75
C MET A 89 4.61 25.14 23.28
N THR A 90 4.98 23.95 23.76
CA THR A 90 5.20 23.67 25.19
C THR A 90 6.63 23.93 25.68
N ASN A 91 7.53 24.43 24.82
CA ASN A 91 8.90 24.82 25.14
C ASN A 91 9.11 26.30 24.79
#